data_AF-A0AAP6ELB0-F1
#
_entry.id   AF-A0AAP6ELB0-F1
#
_cell.length_a   1.000
_cell.length_b   1.000
_cell.length_c   1.000
_cell.angle_alpha   90.00
_cell.angle_beta   90.00
_cell.angle_gamma   90.00
#
_symmetry.space_group_name_H-M   'P 1'
#
loop_
_entity.id
_entity.type
_entity.pdbx_description
1 polymer ?
#
loop_
_entity_poly.entity_id
_entity_poly.type
_entity_poly.pdbx_seq_one_letter_code
_entity_poly.pdbx_strand_id
1 'polypeptide(L)'
;MPSWLPGMRITADRITVSSAQTEDTTPGRTTASTTYTDASGGAFSASVVVPMSGTVMVSIRSTQRNSATNINTVTSWQGVGSVSGTVYSPNDNAALIWAGGGTTNLSLGLRYRLSGLVPGETITVTTKHRVSGASTATFDHRSIQLEGAPA
;
A
#
# COMPACT_ATOMS: atom_id res chain seq x y z
N MET A 1 -20.93 -18.47 -14.52
CA MET A 1 -19.77 -17.63 -14.89
C MET A 1 -19.10 -18.30 -16.06
N PRO A 2 -18.79 -17.62 -17.19
CA PRO A 2 -18.29 -18.30 -18.37
C PRO A 2 -16.95 -18.97 -18.05
N SER A 3 -16.81 -20.24 -18.42
CA SER A 3 -15.58 -21.01 -18.25
C SER A 3 -14.50 -20.52 -19.21
N TRP A 4 -13.33 -20.18 -18.67
CA TRP A 4 -12.12 -19.77 -19.40
C TRP A 4 -11.60 -20.88 -20.32
N LEU A 5 -11.22 -20.57 -21.56
CA LEU A 5 -10.69 -21.53 -22.53
C LEU A 5 -9.18 -21.32 -22.78
N PRO A 6 -8.43 -22.39 -23.13
CA PRO A 6 -7.03 -22.28 -23.52
C PRO A 6 -6.82 -21.34 -24.72
N GLY A 7 -5.87 -20.41 -24.61
CA GLY A 7 -5.56 -19.44 -25.68
C GLY A 7 -6.33 -18.11 -25.59
N MET A 8 -7.24 -17.93 -24.62
CA MET A 8 -7.86 -16.64 -24.37
C MET A 8 -6.84 -15.63 -23.82
N ARG A 9 -6.60 -14.55 -24.58
CA ARG A 9 -5.86 -13.39 -24.10
C ARG A 9 -6.78 -12.60 -23.18
N ILE A 10 -6.64 -12.81 -21.87
CA ILE A 10 -7.37 -12.06 -20.86
C ILE A 10 -6.65 -10.73 -20.69
N THR A 11 -7.00 -9.73 -21.48
CA THR A 11 -6.71 -8.36 -21.09
C THR A 11 -7.71 -8.03 -19.99
N ALA A 12 -7.27 -8.08 -18.74
CA ALA A 12 -8.04 -7.55 -17.61
C ALA A 12 -8.05 -6.01 -17.70
N ASP A 13 -8.59 -5.48 -18.81
CA ASP A 13 -8.50 -4.07 -19.20
C ASP A 13 -9.40 -3.14 -18.38
N ARG A 14 -9.98 -3.65 -17.29
CA ARG A 14 -10.60 -2.85 -16.24
C ARG A 14 -10.84 -3.74 -15.03
N ILE A 15 -9.78 -3.96 -14.25
CA ILE A 15 -9.98 -4.27 -12.83
C ILE A 15 -10.70 -3.05 -12.24
N THR A 16 -11.94 -3.24 -11.81
CA THR A 16 -12.64 -2.28 -10.96
C THR A 16 -11.87 -2.23 -9.65
N VAL A 17 -10.95 -1.28 -9.53
CA VAL A 17 -10.32 -0.94 -8.24
C VAL A 17 -11.39 -0.22 -7.43
N SER A 18 -12.10 -0.95 -6.57
CA SER A 18 -12.93 -0.32 -5.56
C SER A 18 -12.03 0.14 -4.42
N SER A 19 -11.71 1.43 -4.35
CA SER A 19 -11.17 2.02 -3.12
C SER A 19 -12.35 2.24 -2.16
N ALA A 20 -12.30 1.62 -0.98
CA ALA A 20 -13.36 1.75 0.03
C ALA A 20 -13.25 3.05 0.88
N GLN A 21 -12.60 4.09 0.35
CA GLN A 21 -12.39 5.36 1.05
C GLN A 21 -12.67 6.52 0.11
N THR A 22 -13.53 7.44 0.55
CA THR A 22 -13.55 8.82 0.06
C THR A 22 -12.17 9.42 0.34
N GLU A 23 -11.61 10.15 -0.62
CA GLU A 23 -10.35 10.88 -0.42
C GLU A 23 -10.47 11.72 0.86
N ASP A 24 -9.57 11.50 1.82
CA ASP A 24 -9.52 12.31 3.04
C ASP A 24 -8.94 13.67 2.65
N THR A 25 -9.82 14.63 2.39
CA THR A 25 -9.46 15.99 1.99
C THR A 25 -8.99 16.85 3.18
N THR A 26 -8.84 16.27 4.38
CA THR A 26 -8.44 17.01 5.58
C THR A 26 -6.94 17.28 5.55
N PRO A 27 -6.49 18.54 5.35
CA PRO A 27 -5.07 18.84 5.35
C PRO A 27 -4.47 18.57 6.72
N GLY A 28 -3.30 17.93 6.78
CA GLY A 28 -2.56 17.84 8.04
C GLY A 28 -2.93 16.68 8.98
N ARG A 29 -3.51 15.57 8.48
CA ARG A 29 -3.85 14.42 9.35
C ARG A 29 -2.62 13.93 10.12
N THR A 30 -2.65 14.13 11.44
CA THR A 30 -1.58 13.80 12.37
C THR A 30 -1.76 12.37 12.88
N THR A 31 -0.75 11.51 12.67
CA THR A 31 -0.68 10.23 13.42
C THR A 31 0.56 10.23 14.31
N ALA A 32 0.36 10.13 15.61
CA ALA A 32 1.44 9.96 16.59
C ALA A 32 1.79 8.46 16.72
N SER A 33 3.06 8.10 16.67
CA SER A 33 3.54 6.76 17.06
C SER A 33 4.65 6.92 18.08
N THR A 34 4.58 6.18 19.19
CA THR A 34 5.60 6.26 20.25
C THR A 34 6.66 5.17 20.18
N THR A 35 6.47 4.13 19.36
CA THR A 35 7.49 3.07 19.14
C THR A 35 6.94 2.08 18.10
N TYR A 36 7.25 2.27 16.82
CA TYR A 36 6.98 1.33 15.71
C TYR A 36 5.63 0.58 15.74
N THR A 37 4.57 1.21 16.21
CA THR A 37 3.22 0.62 16.20
C THR A 37 2.46 1.21 15.02
N ASP A 38 1.76 0.35 14.28
CA ASP A 38 0.93 0.76 13.15
C ASP A 38 -0.11 1.80 13.59
N ALA A 39 -0.25 2.87 12.81
CA ALA A 39 -1.35 3.81 12.94
C ALA A 39 -2.70 3.07 12.89
N SER A 40 -3.45 3.05 14.00
CA SER A 40 -4.75 2.35 14.10
C SER A 40 -5.94 3.17 13.55
N GLY A 41 -5.73 4.44 13.17
CA GLY A 41 -6.78 5.32 12.65
C GLY A 41 -6.81 5.43 11.13
N GLY A 42 -7.85 4.89 10.48
CA GLY A 42 -8.14 5.07 9.04
C GLY A 42 -7.28 4.20 8.13
N ALA A 43 -7.59 2.91 8.07
CA ALA A 43 -6.90 1.96 7.19
C ALA A 43 -7.02 2.41 5.73
N PHE A 44 -5.88 2.72 5.11
CA PHE A 44 -5.81 3.01 3.69
C PHE A 44 -5.46 1.72 2.95
N SER A 45 -6.44 1.17 2.25
CA SER A 45 -6.32 -0.11 1.57
C SER A 45 -6.94 -0.10 0.18
N ALA A 46 -6.45 -1.01 -0.66
CA ALA A 46 -7.05 -1.33 -1.94
C ALA A 46 -7.06 -2.85 -2.09
N SER A 47 -8.04 -3.36 -2.83
CA SER A 47 -8.16 -4.79 -3.09
C SER A 47 -8.28 -5.08 -4.58
N VAL A 48 -7.80 -6.25 -4.97
CA VAL A 48 -7.92 -6.76 -6.35
C VAL A 48 -8.11 -8.27 -6.33
N VAL A 49 -8.84 -8.79 -7.32
CA VAL A 49 -8.89 -10.23 -7.57
C VAL A 49 -7.61 -10.65 -8.28
N VAL A 50 -6.90 -11.64 -7.71
CA VAL A 50 -5.65 -12.14 -8.24
C VAL A 50 -5.89 -12.72 -9.65
N PRO A 51 -5.14 -12.27 -10.67
CA PRO A 51 -5.28 -12.79 -12.03
C PRO A 51 -4.78 -14.24 -12.14
N MET A 52 -5.12 -14.91 -13.25
CA MET A 52 -4.68 -16.28 -13.53
C MET A 52 -3.16 -16.47 -13.55
N SER A 53 -2.39 -15.41 -13.74
CA SER A 53 -0.93 -15.43 -13.63
C SER A 53 -0.40 -15.55 -12.20
N GLY A 54 -1.26 -15.46 -11.18
CA GLY A 54 -0.83 -15.47 -9.77
C GLY A 54 0.09 -14.30 -9.38
N THR A 55 0.08 -13.22 -10.17
CA THR A 55 1.00 -12.10 -10.02
C THR A 55 0.25 -10.77 -10.04
N VAL A 56 0.49 -9.95 -9.02
CA VAL A 56 -0.04 -8.60 -8.89
C VAL A 56 1.11 -7.61 -8.70
N MET A 57 1.09 -6.52 -9.45
CA MET A 57 1.97 -5.39 -9.24
C MET A 57 1.33 -4.44 -8.22
N VAL A 58 2.03 -4.20 -7.12
CA VAL A 58 1.62 -3.29 -6.05
C VAL A 58 2.43 -2.01 -6.18
N SER A 59 1.76 -0.89 -6.39
CA SER A 59 2.41 0.43 -6.39
C SER A 59 1.82 1.28 -5.27
N ILE A 60 2.70 1.83 -4.43
CA ILE A 60 2.31 2.71 -3.32
C ILE A 60 3.04 4.02 -3.48
N ARG A 61 2.33 5.12 -3.29
CA ARG A 61 2.91 6.47 -3.25
C ARG A 61 2.43 7.20 -2.02
N SER A 62 3.32 8.00 -1.45
CA SER A 62 2.97 8.90 -0.36
C SER A 62 3.74 10.21 -0.48
N THR A 63 3.05 11.32 -0.23
CA THR A 63 3.67 12.61 0.07
C THR A 63 3.66 12.76 1.58
N GLN A 64 4.84 12.69 2.19
CA GLN A 64 4.99 12.61 3.63
C GLN A 64 5.98 13.65 4.15
N ARG A 65 5.69 14.20 5.33
CA ARG A 65 6.59 15.08 6.10
C ARG A 65 6.60 14.71 7.58
N ASN A 66 7.66 15.09 8.26
CA ASN A 66 7.81 14.96 9.71
C ASN A 66 8.35 16.29 10.25
N SER A 67 7.75 16.81 11.31
CA SER A 67 8.19 18.05 11.96
C SER A 67 9.31 17.83 12.99
N ALA A 68 9.60 16.59 13.38
CA ALA A 68 10.64 16.29 14.36
C ALA A 68 12.00 16.07 13.71
N THR A 69 13.03 16.72 14.26
CA THR A 69 14.43 16.55 13.86
C THR A 69 14.92 15.14 14.18
N ASN A 70 15.71 14.54 13.27
CA ASN A 70 16.29 13.20 13.41
C ASN A 70 15.28 12.05 13.53
N ILE A 71 14.01 12.25 13.11
CA ILE A 71 12.98 11.21 13.09
C ILE A 71 12.56 10.92 11.64
N ASN A 72 12.50 9.62 11.31
CA ASN A 72 12.06 9.15 10.01
C ASN A 72 10.55 8.88 10.01
N THR A 73 9.87 9.28 8.95
CA THR A 73 8.55 8.76 8.57
C THR A 73 8.73 7.56 7.65
N VAL A 74 8.06 6.46 7.97
CA VAL A 74 8.18 5.18 7.28
C VAL A 74 6.79 4.74 6.80
N THR A 75 6.63 4.53 5.50
CA THR A 75 5.42 3.95 4.91
C THR A 75 5.75 2.61 4.26
N SER A 76 5.22 1.54 4.84
CA SER A 76 5.28 0.16 4.31
C SER A 76 3.86 -0.34 4.01
N TRP A 77 3.70 -1.63 3.74
CA TRP A 77 2.41 -2.22 3.44
C TRP A 77 2.33 -3.69 3.81
N GLN A 78 1.10 -4.15 3.98
CA GLN A 78 0.75 -5.55 4.19
C GLN A 78 -0.15 -6.02 3.05
N GLY A 79 0.10 -7.20 2.52
CA GLY A 79 -0.78 -7.89 1.58
C GLY A 79 -1.44 -9.08 2.27
N VAL A 80 -2.77 -9.16 2.20
CA VAL A 80 -3.56 -10.26 2.77
C VAL A 80 -4.47 -10.83 1.69
N GLY A 81 -4.27 -12.10 1.36
CA GLY A 81 -5.18 -12.88 0.53
C GLY A 81 -6.37 -13.37 1.35
N SER A 82 -7.56 -13.37 0.75
CA SER A 82 -8.80 -13.85 1.38
C SER A 82 -8.75 -15.33 1.77
N VAL A 83 -7.87 -16.12 1.14
CA VAL A 83 -7.68 -17.55 1.42
C VAL A 83 -6.28 -17.79 1.99
N SER A 84 -5.26 -17.20 1.38
CA SER A 84 -3.86 -17.42 1.72
C SER A 84 -3.40 -16.76 3.03
N GLY A 85 -4.21 -15.85 3.59
CA GLY A 85 -3.81 -15.06 4.75
C GLY A 85 -2.73 -14.02 4.37
N THR A 86 -1.79 -13.74 5.27
CA THR A 86 -0.72 -12.76 4.99
C THR A 86 0.23 -13.27 3.91
N VAL A 87 0.18 -12.66 2.74
CA VAL A 87 1.04 -12.96 1.58
C VAL A 87 2.23 -12.01 1.46
N TYR A 88 2.16 -10.86 2.14
CA TYR A 88 3.28 -9.93 2.27
C TYR A 88 3.21 -9.19 3.61
N SER A 89 4.33 -9.19 4.33
CA SER A 89 4.45 -8.51 5.62
C SER A 89 5.18 -7.16 5.47
N PRO A 90 4.79 -6.14 6.25
CA PRO A 90 5.50 -4.86 6.28
C PRO A 90 6.99 -5.03 6.57
N ASN A 91 7.84 -4.40 5.75
CA ASN A 91 9.29 -4.43 5.89
C ASN A 91 9.89 -3.03 5.71
N ASP A 92 10.73 -2.60 6.65
CA ASP A 92 11.39 -1.28 6.65
C ASP A 92 12.41 -1.17 5.52
N ASN A 93 13.10 -2.26 5.19
CA ASN A 93 14.10 -2.28 4.11
C ASN A 93 13.47 -2.07 2.72
N ALA A 94 12.17 -2.33 2.58
CA ALA A 94 11.40 -2.13 1.36
C ALA A 94 10.30 -1.05 1.53
N ALA A 95 10.49 -0.12 2.46
CA ALA A 95 9.55 0.95 2.78
C ALA A 95 9.93 2.29 2.12
N LEU A 96 8.95 3.19 2.07
CA LEU A 96 9.17 4.59 1.75
C LEU A 96 9.63 5.31 3.01
N ILE A 97 10.90 5.68 3.08
CA ILE A 97 11.51 6.31 4.25
C ILE A 97 11.84 7.77 3.92
N TRP A 98 11.36 8.69 4.75
CA TRP A 98 11.75 10.09 4.72
C TRP A 98 12.31 10.52 6.07
N ALA A 99 13.55 10.97 6.09
CA ALA A 99 14.15 11.64 7.25
C ALA A 99 13.73 13.12 7.22
N GLY A 100 12.70 13.48 7.99
CA GLY A 100 12.24 14.87 8.05
C GLY A 100 13.13 15.70 8.98
N GLY A 101 13.57 16.87 8.51
CA GLY A 101 14.33 17.85 9.29
C GLY A 101 13.76 19.27 9.17
N GLY A 102 12.45 19.38 8.95
CA GLY A 102 11.76 20.62 8.60
C GLY A 102 10.48 20.31 7.83
N THR A 103 9.60 21.30 7.70
CA THR A 103 8.23 21.20 7.14
C THR A 103 8.17 20.88 5.63
N THR A 104 9.23 20.34 5.04
CA THR A 104 9.29 20.02 3.62
C THR A 104 8.59 18.69 3.31
N ASN A 105 7.69 18.76 2.34
CA ASN A 105 6.98 17.61 1.81
C ASN A 105 7.87 16.84 0.84
N LEU A 106 7.98 15.52 1.00
CA LEU A 106 8.60 14.65 0.00
C LEU A 106 7.61 13.62 -0.52
N SER A 107 7.52 13.52 -1.85
CA SER A 107 6.77 12.48 -2.54
C SER A 107 7.67 11.28 -2.85
N LEU A 108 7.26 10.11 -2.37
CA LEU A 108 7.95 8.84 -2.54
C LEU A 108 7.04 7.81 -3.21
N GLY A 109 7.64 6.85 -3.90
CA GLY A 109 6.92 5.78 -4.60
C GLY A 109 7.66 4.46 -4.58
N LEU A 110 6.93 3.38 -4.34
CA LEU A 110 7.40 2.00 -4.35
C LEU A 110 6.58 1.23 -5.37
N ARG A 111 7.23 0.37 -6.14
CA ARG A 111 6.57 -0.60 -7.02
C ARG A 111 7.15 -1.98 -6.74
N TYR A 112 6.29 -2.93 -6.41
CA TYR A 112 6.68 -4.28 -6.00
C TYR A 112 5.85 -5.33 -6.73
N ARG A 113 6.52 -6.33 -7.30
CA ARG A 113 5.89 -7.46 -7.96
C ARG A 113 5.63 -8.57 -6.96
N LEU A 114 4.37 -8.79 -6.61
CA LEU A 114 3.95 -9.87 -5.73
C LEU A 114 3.52 -11.07 -6.58
N SER A 115 4.21 -12.20 -6.42
CA SER A 115 4.01 -13.42 -7.19
C SER A 115 3.69 -14.62 -6.30
N GLY A 116 3.22 -15.72 -6.89
CA GLY A 116 2.86 -16.94 -6.16
C GLY A 116 1.52 -16.83 -5.42
N LEU A 117 0.67 -15.89 -5.85
CA LEU A 117 -0.68 -15.69 -5.29
C LEU A 117 -1.64 -16.72 -5.85
N VAL A 118 -2.69 -17.07 -5.08
CA VAL A 118 -3.70 -18.03 -5.53
C VAL A 118 -4.65 -17.34 -6.52
N PRO A 119 -4.72 -17.78 -7.79
CA PRO A 119 -5.63 -17.18 -8.76
C PRO A 119 -7.09 -17.16 -8.30
N GLY A 120 -7.78 -16.03 -8.54
CA GLY A 120 -9.18 -15.85 -8.18
C GLY A 120 -9.43 -15.48 -6.71
N GLU A 121 -8.42 -15.53 -5.84
CA GLU A 121 -8.56 -14.98 -4.48
C GLU A 121 -8.56 -13.45 -4.51
N THR A 122 -9.13 -12.80 -3.50
CA THR A 122 -8.99 -11.35 -3.34
C THR A 122 -7.78 -11.05 -2.48
N ILE A 123 -6.84 -10.27 -3.00
CA ILE A 123 -5.75 -9.69 -2.21
C ILE A 123 -6.14 -8.27 -1.79
N THR A 124 -5.97 -7.99 -0.51
CA THR A 124 -6.09 -6.64 0.07
C THR A 124 -4.71 -6.14 0.47
N VAL A 125 -4.31 -5.00 -0.09
CA VAL A 125 -3.09 -4.28 0.27
C VAL A 125 -3.46 -3.14 1.20
N THR A 126 -2.84 -3.07 2.36
CA THR A 126 -3.05 -2.01 3.36
C THR A 126 -1.72 -1.32 3.68
N THR A 127 -1.65 -0.01 3.54
CA THR A 127 -0.43 0.74 3.92
C THR A 127 -0.32 0.83 5.44
N LYS A 128 0.92 0.72 5.93
CA LYS A 128 1.28 0.84 7.34
C LYS A 128 2.21 2.03 7.50
N HIS A 129 1.78 2.99 8.31
CA HIS A 129 2.54 4.21 8.56
C HIS A 129 3.14 4.18 9.96
N ARG A 130 4.42 4.51 10.06
CA ARG A 130 5.22 4.49 11.29
C ARG A 130 6.15 5.69 11.32
N VAL A 131 6.64 6.04 12.51
CA VAL A 131 7.76 6.96 12.71
C VAL A 131 8.82 6.29 13.58
N SER A 132 10.10 6.62 13.37
CA SER A 132 11.23 5.97 14.06
C SER A 132 11.45 6.46 15.51
N GLY A 133 10.56 7.29 16.03
CA GLY A 133 10.55 7.79 17.41
C GLY A 133 9.30 8.63 17.66
N ALA A 134 9.06 9.03 18.91
CA ALA A 134 7.87 9.76 19.34
C ALA A 134 7.70 11.08 18.56
N SER A 135 6.89 11.05 17.52
CA SER A 135 6.59 12.19 16.65
C SER A 135 5.29 11.96 15.89
N THR A 136 4.90 12.98 15.12
CA THR A 136 3.80 12.96 14.18
C THR A 136 4.30 13.04 12.75
N ALA A 137 3.89 12.08 11.92
CA ALA A 137 3.98 12.20 10.48
C ALA A 137 2.70 12.83 9.90
N THR A 138 2.85 13.70 8.90
CA THR A 138 1.75 14.22 8.10
C THR A 138 1.82 13.62 6.70
N PHE A 139 0.66 13.21 6.17
CA PHE A 139 0.51 12.64 4.83
C PHE A 139 -0.47 13.49 4.03
N ASP A 140 0.04 14.30 3.10
CA ASP A 140 -0.80 15.17 2.28
C ASP A 140 -1.44 14.40 1.11
N HIS A 141 -0.73 13.40 0.58
CA HIS A 141 -1.26 12.51 -0.46
C HIS A 141 -0.83 11.08 -0.24
N ARG A 142 -1.73 10.12 -0.51
CA ARG A 142 -1.45 8.68 -0.47
C ARG A 142 -2.21 7.98 -1.59
N SER A 143 -1.57 7.03 -2.27
CA SER A 143 -2.24 6.19 -3.25
C SER A 143 -1.72 4.76 -3.23
N ILE A 144 -2.63 3.82 -3.49
CA ILE A 144 -2.33 2.42 -3.79
C ILE A 144 -2.89 2.15 -5.19
N GLN A 145 -2.07 1.57 -6.05
CA GLN A 145 -2.45 1.10 -7.36
C GLN A 145 -2.10 -0.38 -7.46
N LEU A 146 -3.09 -1.19 -7.80
CA LEU A 146 -2.96 -2.64 -7.94
C LEU A 146 -3.25 -3.01 -9.40
N GLU A 147 -2.32 -3.72 -10.02
CA GLU A 147 -2.42 -4.12 -11.42
C GLU A 147 -2.16 -5.62 -11.53
N GLY A 148 -2.96 -6.32 -12.34
CA GLY A 148 -2.60 -7.67 -12.75
C GLY A 148 -1.33 -7.64 -13.58
N ALA A 149 -0.37 -8.53 -13.30
CA ALA A 149 0.88 -8.61 -14.03
C ALA A 149 1.02 -9.98 -14.72
N PRO A 150 1.73 -10.08 -15.85
CA PRO A 150 2.09 -11.37 -16.43
C PRO A 150 2.91 -12.20 -15.43
N ALA A 151 2.91 -13.53 -15.63
CA ALA A 151 3.67 -14.48 -14.80
C ALA A 151 5.18 -14.27 -14.91
#